data_AF-A0A7X8Z947-F1
#
_entry.id   AF-A0A7X8Z947-F1
#
_cell.length_a   1.000
_cell.length_b   1.000
_cell.length_c   1.000
_cell.angle_alpha   90.00
_cell.angle_beta   90.00
_cell.angle_gamma   90.00
#
_symmetry.space_group_name_H-M   'P 1'
#
loop_
_entity.id
_entity.type
_entity.pdbx_description
1 polymer ?
#
loop_
_entity_poly.entity_id
_entity_poly.type
_entity_poly.pdbx_seq_one_letter_code
_entity_poly.pdbx_strand_id
1 'polypeptide(L)' 'YLKMAKNTKRNITDYIKSKDVSRVDLIIRWGGRRRLSGFLPVQSIYSDFYVIDDYWPDFKPQHFWEALEWYDHQDITLGG' A
#
# COMPACT_ATOMS: atom_id res chain seq x y z
N TYR A 1 -18.36 -32.64 29.82
CA TYR A 1 -18.34 -31.17 29.70
C TYR A 1 -16.97 -30.70 29.23
N LEU A 2 -16.71 -30.71 27.92
CA LEU A 2 -15.52 -30.08 27.35
C LEU A 2 -15.89 -28.63 27.01
N LYS A 3 -15.38 -27.69 27.79
CA LYS A 3 -15.52 -26.26 27.53
C LYS A 3 -14.63 -25.96 26.32
N MET A 4 -15.19 -25.93 25.11
CA MET A 4 -14.46 -25.42 23.94
C MET A 4 -14.02 -24.00 24.26
N ALA A 5 -12.72 -23.80 24.42
CA ALA A 5 -12.16 -22.46 24.50
C ALA A 5 -12.49 -21.76 23.18
N LYS A 6 -13.37 -20.76 23.24
CA LYS A 6 -13.59 -19.84 22.12
C LYS A 6 -12.24 -19.18 21.83
N ASN A 7 -11.54 -19.71 20.84
CA ASN A 7 -10.30 -19.12 20.37
C ASN A 7 -10.69 -17.91 19.53
N THR A 8 -10.98 -16.79 20.21
CA THR A 8 -11.26 -15.52 19.56
C THR A 8 -9.95 -15.06 18.93
N LYS A 9 -9.69 -15.44 17.68
CA LYS A 9 -8.61 -14.87 16.88
C LYS A 9 -8.84 -13.36 16.82
N ARG A 10 -8.15 -12.60 17.67
CA ARG A 10 -8.20 -11.14 17.60
C ARG A 10 -7.46 -10.73 16.34
N ASN A 11 -8.12 -10.00 15.46
CA ASN A 11 -7.47 -9.53 14.24
C ASN A 11 -6.47 -8.43 14.63
N ILE A 12 -5.21 -8.59 14.25
CA ILE A 12 -4.17 -7.60 14.56
C ILE A 12 -4.47 -6.25 13.90
N THR A 13 -5.23 -6.26 12.80
CA THR A 13 -5.69 -5.03 12.13
C THR A 13 -6.64 -4.21 13.00
N ASP A 14 -7.32 -4.79 13.99
CA ASP A 14 -8.22 -4.01 14.85
C ASP A 14 -7.46 -3.07 15.81
N TYR A 15 -6.16 -3.33 15.99
CA TYR A 15 -5.29 -2.59 16.91
C TYR A 15 -4.40 -1.56 16.21
N ILE A 16 -4.34 -1.56 14.88
CA ILE A 16 -3.58 -0.53 14.16
C ILE A 16 -4.40 0.75 14.04
N LYS A 17 -3.76 1.90 14.23
CA LYS A 17 -4.44 3.21 14.15
C LYS A 17 -5.05 3.48 12.77
N SER A 18 -4.49 2.88 11.73
CA SER A 18 -4.95 3.02 10.34
C SER A 18 -5.97 1.96 9.92
N LYS A 19 -6.63 1.25 10.86
CA LYS A 19 -7.54 0.14 10.54
C LYS A 19 -8.69 0.51 9.59
N ASP A 20 -9.12 1.77 9.64
CA ASP A 20 -10.22 2.28 8.81
C ASP A 20 -9.73 2.72 7.41
N VAL A 21 -8.41 2.69 7.18
CA VAL A 21 -7.81 2.92 5.87
C VAL A 21 -7.81 1.62 5.09
N SER A 22 -8.47 1.63 3.92
CA SER A 22 -8.47 0.53 2.97
C SER A 22 -7.05 0.14 2.54
N ARG A 23 -6.93 -1.05 1.95
CA ARG A 23 -5.71 -1.48 1.26
C ARG A 23 -5.29 -0.39 0.25
N VAL A 24 -3.98 -0.18 0.13
CA VAL A 24 -3.39 0.66 -0.90
C VAL A 24 -3.01 -0.23 -2.08
N ASP A 25 -3.41 0.17 -3.29
CA ASP A 25 -3.12 -0.59 -4.50
C ASP A 25 -1.88 -0.06 -5.23
N LEU A 26 -1.71 1.26 -5.26
CA LEU A 26 -0.58 1.93 -5.89
C LEU A 26 0.00 3.02 -4.97
N ILE A 27 1.32 3.02 -4.83
CA ILE A 27 2.06 4.10 -4.17
C ILE A 27 2.90 4.83 -5.21
N ILE A 28 2.67 6.13 -5.35
CA ILE A 28 3.44 7.02 -6.21
C ILE A 28 4.38 7.85 -5.32
N ARG A 29 5.69 7.76 -5.56
CA ARG A 29 6.71 8.40 -4.72
C ARG A 29 7.70 9.23 -5.52
N TRP A 30 7.77 10.52 -5.18
CA TRP A 30 8.75 11.47 -5.73
C TRP A 30 10.12 11.42 -5.04
N GLY A 31 11.14 11.93 -5.74
CA GLY A 31 12.49 12.14 -5.25
C GLY A 31 13.41 10.92 -5.34
N GLY A 32 13.13 9.99 -6.25
CA GLY A 32 14.03 8.87 -6.65
C GLY A 32 14.32 7.81 -5.58
N ARG A 33 13.86 7.99 -4.35
CA ARG A 33 14.13 7.08 -3.22
C ARG A 33 13.16 5.89 -3.23
N ARG A 34 13.70 4.68 -3.33
CA ARG A 34 12.95 3.40 -3.35
C ARG A 34 12.82 2.80 -1.95
N ARG A 35 11.94 3.36 -1.12
CA ARG A 35 11.63 2.84 0.22
C ARG A 35 10.22 3.24 0.64
N LEU A 36 9.62 2.52 1.58
CA LEU A 36 8.28 2.89 2.10
C LEU A 36 8.35 3.97 3.18
N SER A 37 9.45 4.04 3.95
CA SER A 37 9.64 5.01 5.04
C SER A 37 8.53 5.01 6.10
N GLY A 38 7.91 3.85 6.36
CA GLY A 38 6.87 3.69 7.38
C GLY A 38 5.48 4.17 6.95
N PHE A 39 5.28 4.51 5.68
CA PHE A 39 3.96 4.83 5.13
C PHE A 39 3.07 3.58 5.14
N LEU A 40 2.03 3.58 5.99
CA LEU A 40 0.97 2.57 6.07
C LEU A 40 1.41 1.12 5.79
N PRO A 41 2.35 0.55 6.57
CA PRO A 41 3.02 -0.71 6.23
C PRO A 41 2.07 -1.90 6.09
N VAL A 42 0.98 -1.95 6.86
CA VAL A 42 -0.02 -3.03 6.77
C VAL A 42 -0.90 -2.87 5.54
N GLN A 43 -1.36 -1.66 5.25
CA GLN A 43 -2.21 -1.40 4.09
C GLN A 43 -1.45 -1.52 2.76
N SER A 44 -0.12 -1.41 2.81
CA SER A 44 0.75 -1.35 1.64
C SER A 44 1.41 -2.69 1.27
N ILE A 45 1.05 -3.79 1.93
CA ILE A 45 1.73 -5.10 1.78
C ILE A 45 1.76 -5.57 0.33
N TYR A 46 0.70 -5.28 -0.43
CA TYR A 46 0.51 -5.71 -1.81
C TYR A 46 0.31 -4.51 -2.74
N SER A 47 0.88 -3.35 -2.41
CA SER A 47 0.84 -2.20 -3.30
C SER A 47 1.95 -2.28 -4.32
N ASP A 48 1.66 -1.88 -5.55
CA ASP A 48 2.70 -1.55 -6.52
C ASP A 48 3.36 -0.21 -6.16
N PHE A 49 4.62 -0.07 -6.54
CA PHE A 49 5.46 1.06 -6.14
C PHE A 49 6.05 1.77 -7.35
N TYR A 50 5.46 2.91 -7.72
CA TYR A 50 5.92 3.75 -8.81
C TYR A 50 6.77 4.90 -8.28
N VAL A 51 8.01 5.02 -8.76
CA VAL A 51 8.96 6.04 -8.30
C VAL A 51 9.25 7.04 -9.40
N ILE A 52 9.11 8.30 -9.05
CA ILE A 52 9.42 9.44 -9.91
C ILE A 52 10.70 10.09 -9.39
N ASP A 53 11.64 10.34 -10.31
CA ASP A 53 12.93 10.94 -9.97
C ASP A 53 12.83 12.44 -9.68
N ASP A 54 11.88 13.15 -10.31
CA ASP A 54 11.54 14.55 -10.00
C ASP A 54 11.13 14.70 -8.52
N TYR A 55 11.39 15.88 -7.96
CA TYR A 55 11.00 16.19 -6.58
C TYR A 55 9.52 16.60 -6.48
N TRP A 56 8.93 16.41 -5.30
CA TRP A 56 7.53 16.75 -5.05
C TRP A 56 7.14 18.20 -5.41
N PRO A 57 7.97 19.24 -5.12
CA PRO A 57 7.64 20.61 -5.53
C PRO A 57 7.50 20.79 -7.04
N ASP A 58 8.12 19.93 -7.84
CA ASP A 58 8.09 19.96 -9.31
C ASP A 58 6.96 19.06 -9.87
N PHE A 59 5.90 18.85 -9.08
CA PHE A 59 4.75 18.04 -9.48
C PHE A 59 4.13 18.53 -10.81
N LYS A 60 3.90 17.59 -11.71
CA LYS A 60 3.18 17.77 -12.97
C LYS A 60 2.05 16.74 -13.03
N PRO A 61 0.84 17.10 -13.48
CA PRO A 61 -0.27 16.14 -13.62
C PRO A 61 0.10 14.89 -14.44
N GLN A 62 1.00 15.03 -15.42
CA GLN A 62 1.53 13.95 -16.25
C GLN A 62 2.14 12.84 -15.41
N HIS A 63 2.88 13.16 -14.33
CA HIS A 63 3.47 12.17 -13.44
C HIS A 63 2.42 11.21 -12.85
N PHE A 64 1.23 11.73 -12.53
CA PHE A 64 0.15 10.92 -12.00
C PHE A 64 -0.47 10.03 -13.08
N TRP A 65 -0.68 10.57 -14.29
CA TRP A 65 -1.22 9.80 -15.41
C TRP A 65 -0.27 8.69 -15.86
N GLU A 66 1.02 8.97 -15.97
CA GLU A 66 2.06 7.99 -16.30
C GLU A 66 2.11 6.86 -15.26
N ALA A 67 1.96 7.21 -13.97
CA ALA A 67 1.91 6.20 -12.91
C ALA A 67 0.64 5.32 -12.98
N LEU A 68 -0.51 5.90 -13.33
CA LEU A 68 -1.74 5.15 -13.53
C LEU A 68 -1.69 4.25 -14.77
N GLU A 69 -1.17 4.77 -15.89
CA GLU A 69 -0.95 3.99 -17.10
C GLU A 69 0.01 2.84 -16.84
N TRP A 70 1.12 3.10 -16.15
CA TRP A 70 2.04 2.05 -15.74
C TRP A 70 1.36 1.00 -14.84
N TYR A 71 0.52 1.43 -13.89
CA TYR A 71 -0.21 0.54 -12.99
C TYR A 71 -1.20 -0.37 -13.73
N ASP A 72 -1.88 0.14 -14.76
CA ASP A 72 -2.82 -0.64 -15.60
C ASP A 72 -2.15 -1.81 -16.33
N HIS A 73 -0.82 -1.74 -16.53
CA HIS A 73 -0.03 -2.81 -17.14
C HIS A 73 0.57 -3.80 -16.13
N GLN A 74 0.41 -3.56 -14.82
CA GLN A 74 0.92 -4.48 -13.80
C GLN A 74 -0.05 -5.65 -13.61
N ASP A 75 0.52 -6.84 -13.38
CA ASP A 75 -0.30 -8.02 -13.12
C ASP A 75 -0.92 -7.93 -11.72
N ILE A 76 -2.19 -8.30 -11.61
CA ILE A 76 -2.90 -8.31 -10.34
C ILE A 76 -2.45 -9.56 -9.58
N THR A 77 -1.30 -9.48 -8.93
CA THR A 77 -0.78 -10.57 -8.09
C THR A 77 -1.57 -10.63 -6.78
N LEU A 78 -2.67 -11.39 -6.77
CA LEU A 78 -3.46 -11.65 -5.55
C LEU A 78 -2.84 -12.71 -4.62
N GLY A 79 -1.64 -13.23 -4.94
CA GLY A 79 -1.03 -14.34 -4.19
C GLY A 79 0.48 -14.51 -4.27
N GLY A 80 1.20 -13.66 -5.02
CA GLY A 80 2.59 -13.91 -5.41
C GLY A 80 2.72 -14.87 -6.57
#